data_AF-A0A0H3JEV1-F1
#
_entry.id   AF-A0A0H3JEV1-F1
#
_cell.length_a   1.000
_cell.length_b   1.000
_cell.length_c   1.000
_cell.angle_alpha   90.00
_cell.angle_beta   90.00
_cell.angle_gamma   90.00
#
_symmetry.space_group_name_H-M   'P 1'
#
loop_
_entity.id
_entity.type
_entity.pdbx_description
1 polymer ?
#
loop_
_entity_poly.entity_id
_entity_poly.type
_entity_poly.pdbx_seq_one_letter_code
_entity_poly.pdbx_strand_id
1 'polypeptide(L)'
;MAVKISGVLKDGTGKPVENCTIQLKARRNSATVVVNTVASENPDEAGRYSMDVEYGQYSVILLVEGFPPSHAGTITVYEDSQPGTLNDFLGAMSEDDVRPEALRRFELMVEEAARHAEEAKKNAGEAETSARNAGISASQAEESAANADTSAGDASESARQAAESAAAAKQSEEASSSSASAAAQKASESSQSAADAELSKKTAESAAGNAARMQRPQQKKPGSQQKAHSQREQSRIAAEEAVNRIPTVVGLPAKGGTGSRGSSGAEGR
;
A
#
# COMPACT_ATOMS: atom_id res chain seq x y z
N MET A 1 -11.27 54.32 -50.70
CA MET A 1 -11.93 55.62 -50.46
C MET A 1 -10.80 56.58 -50.15
N ALA A 2 -10.76 57.71 -50.84
CA ALA A 2 -9.73 58.70 -50.60
C ALA A 2 -10.00 59.47 -49.29
N VAL A 3 -8.93 59.76 -48.55
CA VAL A 3 -8.93 60.57 -47.34
C VAL A 3 -8.56 61.99 -47.72
N LYS A 4 -9.38 62.95 -47.29
CA LYS A 4 -9.16 64.36 -47.59
C LYS A 4 -8.04 64.93 -46.71
N ILE A 5 -6.93 65.32 -47.33
CA ILE A 5 -5.84 66.06 -46.68
C ILE A 5 -5.97 67.53 -47.08
N SER A 6 -6.33 68.39 -46.13
CA SER A 6 -6.60 69.80 -46.41
C SER A 6 -6.21 70.69 -45.25
N GLY A 7 -5.79 71.91 -45.54
CA GLY A 7 -5.33 72.85 -44.52
C GLY A 7 -4.68 74.09 -45.11
N VAL A 8 -3.94 74.82 -44.28
CA VAL A 8 -3.12 75.97 -44.69
C VAL A 8 -1.66 75.60 -44.51
N LEU A 9 -0.87 75.64 -45.58
CA LEU A 9 0.56 75.45 -45.54
C LEU A 9 1.21 76.74 -45.01
N LYS A 10 1.92 76.62 -43.88
CA LYS A 10 2.54 77.75 -43.18
C LYS A 10 4.04 77.53 -43.04
N ASP A 11 4.79 78.62 -43.08
CA ASP A 11 6.22 78.61 -42.77
C ASP A 11 6.46 78.54 -41.25
N GLY A 12 7.74 78.48 -40.85
CA GLY A 12 8.15 78.47 -39.44
C GLY A 12 7.79 79.74 -38.65
N THR A 13 7.29 80.79 -39.32
CA THR A 13 6.78 82.03 -38.71
C THR A 13 5.25 82.11 -38.71
N GLY A 14 4.57 81.08 -39.23
CA GLY A 14 3.11 80.99 -39.31
C GLY A 14 2.49 81.72 -40.50
N LYS A 15 3.30 82.25 -41.42
CA LYS A 15 2.80 82.92 -42.63
C LYS A 15 2.44 81.89 -43.71
N PRO A 16 1.39 82.13 -44.51
CA PRO A 16 1.07 81.28 -45.66
C PRO A 16 2.25 81.16 -46.62
N VAL A 17 2.49 79.95 -47.11
CA VAL A 17 3.50 79.69 -48.16
C VAL A 17 2.82 79.77 -49.51
N GLU A 18 3.09 80.84 -50.25
CA GLU A 18 2.64 81.05 -51.64
C GLU A 18 3.57 80.33 -52.64
N ASN A 19 3.08 80.08 -53.85
CA ASN A 19 3.84 79.47 -54.96
C ASN A 19 4.57 78.17 -54.59
N CYS A 20 3.94 77.37 -53.73
CA CYS A 20 4.41 76.04 -53.37
C CYS A 20 3.66 74.97 -54.19
N THR A 21 4.30 73.82 -54.38
CA THR A 21 3.67 72.60 -54.88
C THR A 21 3.89 71.51 -53.85
N ILE A 22 2.81 70.92 -53.34
CA ILE A 22 2.86 69.77 -52.45
C ILE A 22 2.80 68.52 -53.33
N GLN A 23 3.85 67.71 -53.29
CA GLN A 23 3.91 66.43 -53.99
C GLN A 23 3.87 65.27 -53.00
N LEU A 24 2.96 64.33 -53.25
CA LEU A 24 2.88 63.05 -52.54
C LEU A 24 3.33 61.95 -53.49
N LYS A 25 4.52 61.39 -53.23
CA LYS A 25 5.06 60.29 -54.02
C LYS A 25 4.84 58.96 -53.30
N ALA A 26 4.10 58.04 -53.92
CA ALA A 26 3.85 56.72 -53.35
C ALA A 26 5.15 55.94 -53.14
N ARG A 27 5.41 55.47 -51.91
CA ARG A 27 6.64 54.75 -51.53
C ARG A 27 6.55 53.24 -51.75
N ARG A 28 5.35 52.68 -51.74
CA ARG A 28 5.06 51.26 -51.92
C ARG A 28 3.77 51.09 -52.72
N ASN A 29 3.61 49.93 -53.36
CA ASN A 29 2.33 49.56 -53.94
C ASN A 29 1.31 49.39 -52.81
N SER A 30 0.16 50.05 -52.90
CA SER A 30 -1.05 49.76 -52.14
C SER A 30 -2.06 49.02 -53.01
N ALA A 31 -3.22 48.67 -52.47
CA ALA A 31 -4.27 48.02 -53.25
C ALA A 31 -4.93 48.97 -54.28
N THR A 32 -4.70 50.28 -54.19
CA THR A 32 -5.23 51.30 -55.15
C THR A 32 -4.15 52.16 -55.81
N VAL A 33 -2.93 52.23 -55.27
CA VAL A 33 -1.87 53.14 -55.73
C VAL A 33 -0.57 52.38 -56.01
N VAL A 34 0.00 52.61 -57.19
CA VAL A 34 1.28 51.99 -57.58
C VAL A 34 2.44 52.83 -57.09
N VAL A 35 3.54 52.20 -56.69
CA VAL A 35 4.77 52.89 -56.26
C VAL A 35 5.25 53.89 -57.32
N ASN A 36 5.84 55.00 -56.86
CA ASN A 36 6.33 56.12 -57.68
C ASN A 36 5.27 56.98 -58.39
N THR A 37 3.97 56.71 -58.25
CA THR A 37 2.95 57.68 -58.67
C THR A 37 3.03 58.93 -57.80
N VAL A 38 2.78 60.08 -58.42
CA VAL A 38 2.85 61.39 -57.76
C VAL A 38 1.48 62.05 -57.84
N ALA A 39 0.91 62.42 -56.69
CA ALA A 39 -0.16 63.40 -56.62
C ALA A 39 0.46 64.77 -56.31
N SER A 40 -0.03 65.81 -56.96
CA SER A 40 0.50 67.17 -56.86
C SER A 40 -0.64 68.15 -56.64
N GLU A 41 -0.49 69.01 -55.65
CA GLU A 41 -1.47 70.04 -55.30
C GLU A 41 -0.76 71.38 -55.13
N ASN A 42 -1.36 72.44 -55.68
CA ASN A 42 -0.84 73.79 -55.60
C ASN A 42 -1.72 74.61 -54.63
N PRO A 43 -1.20 75.01 -53.45
CA PRO A 43 -1.94 75.85 -52.54
C PRO A 43 -2.28 77.22 -53.17
N ASP A 44 -3.40 77.82 -52.74
CA ASP A 44 -3.80 79.16 -53.17
C ASP A 44 -2.91 80.29 -52.58
N GLU A 45 -3.18 81.55 -52.94
CA GLU A 45 -2.46 82.73 -52.39
C GLU A 45 -2.57 82.85 -50.86
N ALA A 46 -3.54 82.18 -50.24
CA ALA A 46 -3.69 82.10 -48.78
C ALA A 46 -3.04 80.82 -48.19
N GLY A 47 -2.28 80.07 -48.99
CA GLY A 47 -1.62 78.82 -48.63
C GLY A 47 -2.58 77.64 -48.43
N ARG A 48 -3.84 77.73 -48.86
CA ARG A 48 -4.84 76.66 -48.66
C ARG A 48 -4.67 75.57 -49.70
N TYR A 49 -4.63 74.32 -49.24
CA TYR A 49 -4.57 73.13 -50.09
C TYR A 49 -5.70 72.16 -49.74
N SER A 50 -6.14 71.36 -50.71
CA SER A 50 -7.17 70.34 -50.49
C SER A 50 -7.06 69.23 -51.51
N MET A 51 -6.54 68.07 -51.09
CA MET A 51 -6.38 66.91 -51.97
C MET A 51 -7.07 65.67 -51.38
N ASP A 52 -7.61 64.84 -52.26
CA ASP A 52 -8.13 63.52 -51.92
C ASP A 52 -7.01 62.47 -52.13
N VAL A 53 -6.57 61.83 -51.04
CA VAL A 53 -5.41 60.93 -51.03
C VAL A 53 -5.86 59.51 -50.74
N GLU A 54 -5.59 58.58 -51.65
CA GLU A 54 -5.87 57.16 -51.42
C GLU A 54 -4.98 56.57 -50.32
N TYR A 55 -5.42 55.49 -49.69
CA TYR A 55 -4.68 54.83 -48.63
C TYR A 55 -3.33 54.28 -49.14
N GLY A 56 -2.29 54.48 -48.34
CA GLY A 56 -0.93 54.16 -48.73
C GLY A 56 0.12 54.97 -47.96
N GLN A 57 1.38 54.71 -48.29
CA GLN A 57 2.51 55.42 -47.71
C GLN A 57 3.13 56.36 -48.74
N TYR A 58 3.25 57.64 -48.39
CA TYR A 58 3.69 58.69 -49.30
C TYR A 58 4.89 59.45 -48.75
N SER A 59 5.85 59.76 -49.61
CA SER A 59 6.90 60.74 -49.35
C SER A 59 6.37 62.12 -49.74
N VAL A 60 6.41 63.04 -48.78
CA VAL A 60 5.92 64.42 -48.93
C VAL A 60 7.08 65.30 -49.37
N ILE A 61 6.95 65.92 -50.54
CA ILE A 61 7.94 66.84 -51.11
C ILE A 61 7.27 68.19 -51.31
N LEU A 62 7.91 69.25 -50.82
CA LEU A 62 7.47 70.63 -50.98
C LEU A 62 8.39 71.32 -52.00
N LEU A 63 7.81 71.86 -53.06
CA LEU A 63 8.52 72.58 -54.11
C LEU A 63 8.07 74.04 -54.07
N VAL A 64 8.88 74.91 -53.48
CA VAL A 64 8.65 76.35 -53.48
C VAL A 64 9.40 76.97 -54.65
N GLU A 65 8.74 77.84 -55.42
CA GLU A 65 9.36 78.51 -56.56
C GLU A 65 10.65 79.25 -56.14
N GLY A 66 11.76 78.97 -56.83
CA GLY A 66 13.07 79.55 -56.53
C GLY A 66 13.91 78.80 -55.47
N PHE A 67 13.37 77.75 -54.84
CA PHE A 67 14.08 76.92 -53.86
C PHE A 67 14.22 75.47 -54.34
N PRO A 68 15.27 74.74 -53.93
CA PRO A 68 15.39 73.31 -54.22
C PRO A 68 14.24 72.52 -53.58
N PRO A 69 13.77 71.41 -54.19
CA PRO A 69 12.75 70.55 -53.60
C PRO A 69 13.13 70.10 -52.19
N SER A 70 12.21 70.26 -51.24
CA SER A 70 12.41 69.93 -49.83
C SER A 70 11.59 68.72 -49.43
N HIS A 71 12.22 67.72 -48.81
CA HIS A 71 11.52 66.54 -48.29
C HIS A 71 10.96 66.83 -46.89
N ALA A 72 9.65 66.99 -46.78
CA ALA A 72 8.97 67.33 -45.54
C ALA A 72 8.81 66.13 -44.58
N GLY A 73 8.75 64.90 -45.12
CA GLY A 73 8.61 63.69 -44.32
C GLY A 73 7.90 62.56 -45.05
N THR A 74 7.55 61.51 -44.31
CA THR A 74 6.73 60.40 -44.81
C THR A 74 5.41 60.39 -44.05
N ILE A 75 4.30 60.19 -44.74
CA ILE A 75 2.98 60.01 -44.15
C ILE A 75 2.45 58.62 -44.48
N THR A 76 1.62 58.09 -43.58
CA THR A 76 0.84 56.87 -43.82
C THR A 76 -0.64 57.22 -43.70
N VAL A 77 -1.39 56.94 -44.76
CA VAL A 77 -2.85 57.11 -44.82
C VAL A 77 -3.47 55.72 -44.72
N TYR A 78 -4.18 55.45 -43.64
CA TYR A 78 -4.92 54.21 -43.42
C TYR A 78 -6.36 54.34 -43.94
N GLU A 79 -7.06 53.20 -44.10
CA GLU A 79 -8.45 53.17 -44.56
C GLU A 79 -9.42 53.87 -43.59
N ASP A 80 -9.08 53.88 -42.30
CA ASP A 80 -9.83 54.51 -41.22
C ASP A 80 -9.29 55.91 -40.82
N SER A 81 -8.32 56.43 -41.59
CA SER A 81 -7.76 57.75 -41.30
C SER A 81 -8.82 58.85 -41.47
N GLN A 82 -8.93 59.70 -40.45
CA GLN A 82 -9.83 60.84 -40.50
C GLN A 82 -9.23 61.96 -41.37
N PRO A 83 -10.06 62.76 -42.06
CA PRO A 83 -9.59 63.97 -42.74
C PRO A 83 -8.83 64.90 -41.79
N GLY A 84 -7.72 65.46 -42.28
CA GLY A 84 -6.82 66.26 -41.45
C GLY A 84 -5.86 67.11 -42.27
N THR A 85 -4.97 67.83 -41.59
CA THR A 85 -3.92 68.62 -42.23
C THR A 85 -2.71 67.76 -42.55
N LEU A 86 -1.90 68.17 -43.53
CA LEU A 86 -0.64 67.52 -43.87
C LEU A 86 0.29 67.37 -42.65
N ASN A 87 0.28 68.34 -41.74
CA ASN A 87 1.06 68.28 -40.50
C ASN A 87 0.54 67.22 -39.52
N ASP A 88 -0.78 67.00 -39.46
CA ASP A 88 -1.37 65.96 -38.61
C ASP A 88 -0.89 64.57 -39.06
N PHE A 89 -0.81 64.35 -40.38
CA PHE A 89 -0.29 63.12 -40.95
C PHE A 89 1.24 62.98 -40.81
N LEU A 90 1.99 64.09 -40.90
CA LEU A 90 3.45 64.10 -40.69
C LEU A 90 3.85 63.90 -39.21
N GLY A 91 2.97 64.26 -38.28
CA GLY A 91 3.17 64.08 -36.84
C GLY A 91 2.57 62.81 -36.25
N ALA A 92 1.81 62.04 -37.03
CA ALA A 92 1.21 60.79 -36.57
C ALA A 92 2.30 59.72 -36.35
N MET A 93 2.23 59.01 -35.21
CA MET A 93 3.12 57.87 -34.96
C MET A 93 2.89 56.78 -36.01
N SER A 94 3.98 56.27 -36.58
CA SER A 94 3.96 55.24 -37.62
C SER A 94 4.03 53.84 -37.02
N GLU A 95 3.59 52.82 -37.77
CA GLU A 95 3.74 51.41 -37.36
C GLU A 95 5.20 51.01 -37.06
N ASP A 96 6.16 51.68 -37.71
CA ASP A 96 7.59 51.45 -37.49
C ASP A 96 8.04 51.94 -36.11
N ASP A 97 7.32 52.89 -35.50
CA ASP A 97 7.61 53.39 -34.14
C ASP A 97 7.13 52.42 -33.05
N VAL A 98 6.10 51.62 -33.32
CA VAL A 98 5.52 50.65 -32.36
C VAL A 98 6.19 49.27 -32.45
N ARG A 99 6.77 48.94 -33.60
CA ARG A 99 7.44 47.65 -33.87
C ARG A 99 8.54 47.28 -32.86
N PRO A 100 9.40 48.20 -32.37
CA PRO A 100 10.40 47.88 -31.35
C PRO A 100 9.79 47.44 -30.00
N GLU A 101 8.69 48.07 -29.57
CA GLU A 101 8.05 47.75 -28.30
C GLU A 101 7.23 46.44 -28.37
N ALA A 102 6.54 46.22 -29.48
CA ALA A 102 5.77 44.99 -29.70
C ALA A 102 6.67 43.75 -29.70
N LEU A 103 7.84 43.82 -30.36
CA LEU A 103 8.82 42.74 -30.37
C LEU A 103 9.38 42.48 -28.96
N ARG A 104 9.69 43.53 -28.19
CA ARG A 104 10.20 43.36 -26.83
C ARG A 104 9.18 42.71 -25.88
N ARG A 105 7.89 43.04 -26.02
CA ARG A 105 6.83 42.36 -25.26
C ARG A 105 6.67 40.90 -25.67
N PHE A 106 6.83 40.60 -26.96
CA PHE A 106 6.78 39.23 -27.46
C PHE A 106 7.95 38.39 -26.92
N GLU A 107 9.17 38.94 -26.91
CA GLU A 107 10.35 38.28 -26.33
C GLU A 107 10.15 37.94 -24.85
N LEU A 108 9.65 38.88 -24.05
CA LEU A 108 9.32 38.64 -22.64
C LEU A 108 8.26 37.55 -22.46
N MET A 109 7.21 37.55 -23.28
CA MET A 109 6.17 36.53 -23.23
C MET A 109 6.71 35.13 -23.58
N VAL A 110 7.62 35.04 -24.55
CA VAL A 110 8.28 33.77 -24.91
C VAL A 110 9.18 33.28 -23.77
N GLU A 111 9.92 34.18 -23.12
CA GLU A 111 10.75 33.83 -21.97
C GLU A 111 9.91 33.34 -20.78
N GLU A 112 8.80 34.02 -20.48
CA GLU A 112 7.86 33.58 -19.45
C GLU A 112 7.22 32.23 -19.79
N ALA A 113 6.82 32.02 -21.05
CA ALA A 113 6.29 30.74 -21.51
C ALA A 113 7.32 29.61 -21.38
N ALA A 114 8.58 29.86 -21.72
CA ALA A 114 9.67 28.90 -21.55
C ALA A 114 9.90 28.57 -20.06
N ARG A 115 9.91 29.59 -19.19
CA ARG A 115 10.02 29.41 -17.74
C ARG A 115 8.88 28.54 -17.18
N HIS A 116 7.64 28.83 -17.59
CA HIS A 116 6.47 28.05 -17.17
C HIS A 116 6.52 26.61 -17.70
N ALA A 117 7.02 26.38 -18.91
CA ALA A 117 7.19 25.04 -19.45
C ALA A 117 8.23 24.22 -18.65
N GLU A 118 9.37 24.82 -18.28
CA GLU A 118 10.37 24.15 -17.45
C GLU A 118 9.85 23.87 -16.03
N GLU A 119 9.11 24.80 -15.44
CA GLU A 119 8.46 24.60 -14.13
C GLU A 119 7.43 23.45 -14.20
N ALA A 120 6.61 23.39 -15.24
CA ALA A 120 5.67 22.30 -15.45
C ALA A 120 6.37 20.95 -15.63
N LYS A 121 7.50 20.91 -16.36
CA LYS A 121 8.31 19.70 -16.53
C LYS A 121 8.92 19.23 -15.21
N LYS A 122 9.43 20.16 -14.39
CA LYS A 122 9.93 19.85 -13.05
C LYS A 122 8.83 19.27 -12.16
N ASN A 123 7.67 19.93 -12.11
CA ASN A 123 6.53 19.48 -11.33
C ASN A 123 6.02 18.09 -11.78
N ALA A 124 6.03 17.81 -13.09
CA ALA A 124 5.70 16.49 -13.61
C ALA A 124 6.67 15.41 -13.12
N GLY A 125 7.98 15.70 -13.07
CA GLY A 125 8.99 14.79 -12.53
C GLY A 125 8.83 14.53 -11.02
N GLU A 126 8.51 15.56 -10.25
CA GLU A 126 8.20 15.44 -8.81
C GLU A 126 6.92 14.61 -8.57
N ALA A 127 5.90 14.81 -9.40
CA ALA A 127 4.66 14.02 -9.37
C ALA A 127 4.91 12.55 -9.73
N GLU A 128 5.73 12.26 -10.75
CA GLU A 128 6.11 10.89 -11.11
C GLU A 128 6.85 10.20 -9.96
N THR A 129 7.80 10.90 -9.33
CA THR A 129 8.54 10.40 -8.16
C THR A 129 7.58 10.09 -7.00
N SER A 130 6.64 10.99 -6.73
CA SER A 130 5.62 10.81 -5.70
C SER A 130 4.71 9.61 -5.98
N ALA A 131 4.30 9.43 -7.24
CA ALA A 131 3.49 8.28 -7.66
C ALA A 131 4.25 6.96 -7.50
N ARG A 132 5.54 6.92 -7.87
CA ARG A 132 6.40 5.74 -7.64
C ARG A 132 6.53 5.41 -6.16
N ASN A 133 6.76 6.41 -5.31
CA ASN A 133 6.85 6.22 -3.86
C ASN A 133 5.54 5.68 -3.29
N ALA A 134 4.39 6.21 -3.73
CA ALA A 134 3.09 5.69 -3.33
C ALA A 134 2.90 4.22 -3.75
N GLY A 135 3.34 3.84 -4.96
CA GLY A 135 3.31 2.45 -5.42
C GLY A 135 4.19 1.51 -4.58
N ILE A 136 5.38 1.96 -4.16
CA ILE A 136 6.26 1.21 -3.26
C ILE A 136 5.58 1.03 -1.89
N SER A 137 5.03 2.11 -1.33
CA SER A 137 4.32 2.05 -0.05
C SER A 137 3.09 1.13 -0.09
N ALA A 138 2.34 1.12 -1.20
CA ALA A 138 1.23 0.19 -1.39
C ALA A 138 1.72 -1.27 -1.40
N SER A 139 2.80 -1.56 -2.13
CA SER A 139 3.40 -2.90 -2.17
C SER A 139 3.89 -3.37 -0.79
N GLN A 140 4.51 -2.47 -0.02
CA GLN A 140 4.95 -2.75 1.35
C GLN A 140 3.77 -2.99 2.30
N ALA A 141 2.64 -2.28 2.10
CA ALA A 141 1.42 -2.49 2.87
C ALA A 141 0.79 -3.86 2.56
N GLU A 142 0.78 -4.27 1.29
CA GLU A 142 0.32 -5.60 0.88
C GLU A 142 1.18 -6.72 1.49
N GLU A 143 2.50 -6.57 1.44
CA GLU A 143 3.44 -7.52 2.07
C GLU A 143 3.22 -7.60 3.59
N SER A 144 3.04 -6.44 4.25
CA SER A 144 2.75 -6.39 5.68
C SER A 144 1.44 -7.08 6.04
N ALA A 145 0.40 -6.93 5.20
CA ALA A 145 -0.88 -7.62 5.39
C ALA A 145 -0.73 -9.14 5.26
N ALA A 146 -0.01 -9.62 4.24
CA ALA A 146 0.24 -11.05 4.05
C ALA A 146 1.04 -11.67 5.22
N ASN A 147 2.00 -10.92 5.76
CA ASN A 147 2.76 -11.34 6.95
C ASN A 147 1.87 -11.41 8.20
N ALA A 148 0.93 -10.48 8.35
CA ALA A 148 -0.05 -10.50 9.45
C ALA A 148 -0.98 -11.71 9.35
N ASP A 149 -1.47 -12.04 8.14
CA ASP A 149 -2.30 -13.22 7.90
C ASP A 149 -1.56 -14.51 8.22
N THR A 150 -0.29 -14.62 7.79
CA THR A 150 0.58 -15.75 8.09
C THR A 150 0.77 -15.91 9.60
N SER A 151 1.10 -14.80 10.29
CA SER A 151 1.29 -14.79 11.74
C SER A 151 0.02 -15.19 12.50
N ALA A 152 -1.15 -14.78 12.01
CA ALA A 152 -2.43 -15.19 12.56
C ALA A 152 -2.69 -16.70 12.37
N GLY A 153 -2.32 -17.25 11.21
CA GLY A 153 -2.34 -18.69 10.93
C GLY A 153 -1.46 -19.48 11.91
N ASP A 154 -0.20 -19.08 12.05
CA ASP A 154 0.76 -19.72 12.96
C ASP A 154 0.28 -19.68 14.42
N ALA A 155 -0.30 -18.56 14.85
CA ALA A 155 -0.88 -18.42 16.17
C ALA A 155 -2.09 -19.36 16.38
N SER A 156 -2.93 -19.52 15.36
CA SER A 156 -4.07 -20.45 15.41
C SER A 156 -3.61 -21.91 15.51
N GLU A 157 -2.59 -22.28 14.75
CA GLU A 157 -2.01 -23.62 14.79
C GLU A 157 -1.34 -23.91 16.14
N SER A 158 -0.59 -22.94 16.67
CA SER A 158 0.00 -23.03 18.01
C SER A 158 -1.06 -23.22 19.10
N ALA A 159 -2.17 -22.47 19.02
CA ALA A 159 -3.29 -22.62 19.96
C ALA A 159 -3.94 -24.00 19.86
N ARG A 160 -4.07 -24.56 18.65
CA ARG A 160 -4.57 -25.92 18.43
C ARG A 160 -3.65 -26.97 19.03
N GLN A 161 -2.34 -26.87 18.79
CA GLN A 161 -1.36 -27.80 19.36
C GLN A 161 -1.35 -27.75 20.89
N ALA A 162 -1.50 -26.56 21.48
CA ALA A 162 -1.64 -26.40 22.92
C ALA A 162 -2.91 -27.08 23.48
N ALA A 163 -4.04 -26.95 22.78
CA ALA A 163 -5.29 -27.61 23.15
C ALA A 163 -5.19 -29.15 23.05
N GLU A 164 -4.57 -29.67 21.98
CA GLU A 164 -4.31 -31.10 21.81
C GLU A 164 -3.39 -31.65 22.91
N SER A 165 -2.33 -30.91 23.25
CA SER A 165 -1.42 -31.25 24.36
C SER A 165 -2.14 -31.26 25.71
N ALA A 166 -3.02 -30.28 25.97
CA ALA A 166 -3.83 -30.24 27.19
C ALA A 166 -4.80 -31.42 27.28
N ALA A 167 -5.40 -31.83 26.15
CA ALA A 167 -6.28 -33.00 26.10
C ALA A 167 -5.51 -34.31 26.36
N ALA A 168 -4.32 -34.47 25.78
CA ALA A 168 -3.44 -35.61 26.04
C ALA A 168 -3.01 -35.68 27.51
N ALA A 169 -2.68 -34.53 28.11
CA ALA A 169 -2.35 -34.45 29.54
C ALA A 169 -3.51 -34.94 30.43
N LYS A 170 -4.75 -34.52 30.13
CA LYS A 170 -5.95 -35.00 30.86
C LYS A 170 -6.15 -36.50 30.74
N GLN A 171 -6.01 -37.07 29.53
CA GLN A 171 -6.11 -38.52 29.33
C GLN A 171 -5.05 -39.28 30.14
N SER A 172 -3.82 -38.75 30.20
CA SER A 172 -2.74 -39.33 30.99
C SER A 172 -3.03 -39.28 32.50
N GLU A 173 -3.60 -38.17 32.98
CA GLU A 173 -4.06 -38.02 34.36
C GLU A 173 -5.15 -39.04 34.71
N GLU A 174 -6.16 -39.21 33.86
CA GLU A 174 -7.24 -40.20 34.03
C GLU A 174 -6.71 -41.64 34.04
N ALA A 175 -5.77 -41.97 33.14
CA ALA A 175 -5.13 -43.28 33.10
C ALA A 175 -4.30 -43.55 34.37
N SER A 176 -3.59 -42.53 34.86
CA SER A 176 -2.81 -42.60 36.10
C SER A 176 -3.71 -42.81 37.32
N SER A 177 -4.84 -42.08 37.40
CA SER A 177 -5.85 -42.23 38.46
C SER A 177 -6.48 -43.62 38.46
N SER A 178 -6.82 -44.14 37.28
CA SER A 178 -7.35 -45.50 37.11
C SER A 178 -6.34 -46.55 37.56
N SER A 179 -5.07 -46.38 37.20
CA SER A 179 -3.98 -47.28 37.61
C SER A 179 -3.73 -47.25 39.12
N ALA A 180 -3.77 -46.06 39.73
CA ALA A 180 -3.66 -45.90 41.18
C ALA A 180 -4.82 -46.60 41.92
N SER A 181 -6.04 -46.47 41.40
CA SER A 181 -7.23 -47.15 41.95
C SER A 181 -7.11 -48.68 41.86
N ALA A 182 -6.65 -49.20 40.71
CA ALA A 182 -6.40 -50.63 40.54
C ALA A 182 -5.31 -51.15 41.49
N ALA A 183 -4.23 -50.39 41.68
CA ALA A 183 -3.17 -50.74 42.63
C ALA A 183 -3.68 -50.76 44.08
N ALA A 184 -4.50 -49.78 44.48
CA ALA A 184 -5.11 -49.73 45.81
C ALA A 184 -6.05 -50.92 46.06
N GLN A 185 -6.87 -51.29 45.07
CA GLN A 185 -7.73 -52.47 45.16
C GLN A 185 -6.90 -53.76 45.32
N LYS A 186 -5.84 -53.94 44.52
CA LYS A 186 -4.95 -55.10 44.63
C LYS A 186 -4.24 -55.18 45.98
N ALA A 187 -3.83 -54.04 46.55
CA ALA A 187 -3.26 -53.98 47.89
C ALA A 187 -4.28 -54.41 48.97
N SER A 188 -5.54 -54.02 48.82
CA SER A 188 -6.63 -54.44 49.72
C SER A 188 -6.92 -55.94 49.63
N GLU A 189 -7.03 -56.49 48.41
CA GLU A 189 -7.22 -57.92 48.16
C GLU A 189 -6.07 -58.77 48.73
N SER A 190 -4.84 -58.29 48.56
CA SER A 190 -3.63 -58.93 49.14
C SER A 190 -3.68 -58.94 50.67
N SER A 191 -4.10 -57.83 51.28
CA SER A 191 -4.23 -57.71 52.74
C SER A 191 -5.30 -58.65 53.31
N GLN A 192 -6.43 -58.80 52.62
CA GLN A 192 -7.48 -59.77 52.97
C GLN A 192 -6.97 -61.20 52.87
N SER A 193 -6.31 -61.54 51.75
CA SER A 193 -5.73 -62.88 51.55
C SER A 193 -4.71 -63.24 52.64
N ALA A 194 -3.90 -62.27 53.08
CA ALA A 194 -2.96 -62.45 54.19
C ALA A 194 -3.70 -62.71 55.53
N ALA A 195 -4.80 -62.00 55.79
CA ALA A 195 -5.63 -62.23 56.98
C ALA A 195 -6.29 -63.62 56.95
N ASP A 196 -6.80 -64.05 55.79
CA ASP A 196 -7.39 -65.38 55.60
C ASP A 196 -6.35 -66.50 55.79
N ALA A 197 -5.11 -66.28 55.34
CA ALA A 197 -4.01 -67.21 55.56
C ALA A 197 -3.66 -67.34 57.07
N GLU A 198 -3.63 -66.24 57.81
CA GLU A 198 -3.42 -66.23 59.27
C GLU A 198 -4.56 -66.95 60.03
N LEU A 199 -5.82 -66.74 59.62
CA LEU A 199 -6.97 -67.47 60.18
C LEU A 199 -6.88 -68.97 59.90
N SER A 200 -6.50 -69.34 58.68
CA SER A 200 -6.30 -70.74 58.28
C SER A 200 -5.20 -71.41 59.10
N LYS A 201 -4.07 -70.71 59.31
CA LYS A 201 -2.98 -71.16 60.18
C LYS A 201 -3.45 -71.43 61.61
N LYS A 202 -4.16 -70.47 62.25
CA LYS A 202 -4.71 -70.65 63.61
C LYS A 202 -5.70 -71.81 63.71
N THR A 203 -6.50 -72.02 62.66
CA THR A 203 -7.46 -73.13 62.57
C THR A 203 -6.72 -74.47 62.52
N ALA A 204 -5.68 -74.56 61.69
CA ALA A 204 -4.82 -75.74 61.59
C ALA A 204 -4.10 -76.04 62.91
N GLU A 205 -3.54 -75.02 63.57
CA GLU A 205 -2.91 -75.15 64.90
C GLU A 205 -3.89 -75.67 65.95
N SER A 206 -5.13 -75.16 65.96
CA SER A 206 -6.19 -75.61 66.85
C SER A 206 -6.59 -77.07 66.59
N ALA A 207 -6.72 -77.46 65.31
CA ALA A 207 -7.01 -78.83 64.92
C ALA A 207 -5.89 -79.80 65.33
N ALA A 208 -4.62 -79.41 65.13
CA ALA A 208 -3.45 -80.18 65.57
C ALA A 208 -3.42 -80.34 67.09
N GLY A 209 -3.68 -79.27 67.85
CA GLY A 209 -3.77 -79.32 69.32
C GLY A 209 -4.89 -80.26 69.80
N ASN A 210 -6.05 -80.23 69.15
CA ASN A 210 -7.15 -81.16 69.44
C ASN A 210 -6.77 -82.61 69.13
N ALA A 211 -6.11 -82.87 68.00
CA ALA A 211 -5.61 -84.19 67.65
C ALA A 211 -4.59 -84.72 68.67
N ALA A 212 -3.66 -83.87 69.13
CA ALA A 212 -2.71 -84.23 70.19
C ALA A 212 -3.41 -84.53 71.53
N ARG A 213 -4.47 -83.79 71.87
CA ARG A 213 -5.27 -84.04 73.08
C ARG A 213 -6.01 -85.38 73.03
N MET A 214 -6.46 -85.80 71.84
CA MET A 214 -7.07 -87.12 71.62
C MET A 214 -6.07 -88.29 71.70
N GLN A 215 -4.77 -88.01 71.55
CA GLN A 215 -3.70 -89.01 71.71
C GLN A 215 -3.20 -89.15 73.16
N ARG A 216 -3.63 -88.30 74.10
CA ARG A 216 -3.35 -88.52 75.53
C ARG A 216 -4.20 -89.69 76.04
N PRO A 217 -3.60 -90.75 76.62
CA PRO A 217 -4.35 -91.90 77.12
C PRO A 217 -5.16 -91.50 78.36
N GLN A 218 -6.48 -91.36 78.19
CA GLN A 218 -7.43 -91.43 79.30
C GLN A 218 -7.60 -92.91 79.69
N GLN A 219 -7.30 -93.24 80.93
CA GLN A 219 -7.50 -94.58 81.48
C GLN A 219 -8.98 -95.01 81.37
N LYS A 220 -9.19 -96.14 80.66
CA LYS A 220 -10.25 -97.16 80.79
C LYS A 220 -11.73 -96.79 80.54
N LYS A 221 -12.30 -97.35 79.45
CA LYS A 221 -13.51 -98.22 79.44
C LYS A 221 -13.69 -98.90 78.06
N PRO A 222 -14.02 -100.21 77.96
CA PRO A 222 -14.12 -100.91 76.67
C PRO A 222 -15.51 -100.73 76.04
N GLY A 223 -15.57 -100.25 74.80
CA GLY A 223 -16.81 -100.30 73.99
C GLY A 223 -17.16 -99.08 73.13
N SER A 224 -16.24 -98.52 72.33
CA SER A 224 -16.63 -97.46 71.37
C SER A 224 -15.75 -97.31 70.11
N GLN A 225 -15.17 -98.40 69.61
CA GLN A 225 -14.34 -98.41 68.39
C GLN A 225 -15.07 -97.87 67.13
N GLN A 226 -16.41 -97.93 67.06
CA GLN A 226 -17.18 -97.35 65.95
C GLN A 226 -17.29 -95.82 66.00
N LYS A 227 -17.37 -95.20 67.19
CA LYS A 227 -17.44 -93.72 67.29
C LYS A 227 -16.08 -93.08 67.00
N ALA A 228 -14.98 -93.71 67.41
CA ALA A 228 -13.63 -93.24 67.12
C ALA A 228 -13.30 -93.28 65.61
N HIS A 229 -13.78 -94.29 64.88
CA HIS A 229 -13.54 -94.40 63.44
C HIS A 229 -14.34 -93.37 62.64
N SER A 230 -15.61 -93.15 62.98
CA SER A 230 -16.45 -92.12 62.34
C SER A 230 -15.93 -90.69 62.58
N GLN A 231 -15.46 -90.39 63.80
CA GLN A 231 -14.85 -89.08 64.10
C GLN A 231 -13.48 -88.87 63.44
N ARG A 232 -12.72 -89.94 63.18
CA ARG A 232 -11.47 -89.85 62.42
C ARG A 232 -11.71 -89.53 60.95
N GLU A 233 -12.74 -90.12 60.34
CA GLU A 233 -13.11 -89.79 58.96
C GLU A 233 -13.65 -88.36 58.84
N GLN A 234 -14.52 -87.93 59.76
CA GLN A 234 -15.01 -86.54 59.74
C GLN A 234 -13.86 -85.52 59.90
N SER A 235 -12.89 -85.81 60.77
CA SER A 235 -11.69 -84.99 60.91
C SER A 235 -10.82 -85.00 59.65
N ARG A 236 -10.77 -86.11 58.89
CA ARG A 236 -10.01 -86.21 57.64
C ARG A 236 -10.67 -85.43 56.51
N ILE A 237 -11.99 -85.54 56.36
CA ILE A 237 -12.76 -84.81 55.36
C ILE A 237 -12.71 -83.30 55.64
N ALA A 238 -12.80 -82.89 56.92
CA ALA A 238 -12.64 -81.48 57.29
C ALA A 238 -11.22 -80.95 57.00
N ALA A 239 -10.19 -81.79 57.13
CA ALA A 239 -8.82 -81.43 56.76
C ALA A 239 -8.64 -81.34 55.23
N GLU A 240 -9.22 -82.25 54.45
CA GLU A 240 -9.22 -82.17 52.97
C GLU A 240 -10.00 -80.95 52.46
N GLU A 241 -11.14 -80.59 53.07
CA GLU A 241 -11.92 -79.40 52.71
C GLU A 241 -11.15 -78.11 53.02
N ALA A 242 -10.39 -78.07 54.13
CA ALA A 242 -9.54 -76.94 54.48
C ALA A 242 -8.38 -76.75 53.49
N VAL A 243 -7.80 -77.84 52.97
CA VAL A 243 -6.74 -77.79 51.94
C VAL A 243 -7.31 -77.35 50.58
N ASN A 244 -8.53 -77.78 50.22
CA ASN A 244 -9.19 -77.38 48.98
C ASN A 244 -9.72 -75.93 48.98
N ARG A 245 -9.78 -75.25 50.13
CA ARG A 245 -10.13 -73.82 50.23
C ARG A 245 -8.95 -72.86 50.11
N ILE A 246 -7.72 -73.35 49.96
CA ILE A 246 -6.56 -72.51 49.67
C ILE A 246 -6.71 -72.00 48.22
N PRO A 247 -6.82 -70.68 47.98
CA PRO A 247 -6.94 -70.15 46.63
C PRO A 247 -5.65 -70.45 45.85
N THR A 248 -5.78 -71.07 44.68
CA THR A 248 -4.68 -71.23 43.73
C THR A 248 -4.34 -69.86 43.14
N VAL A 249 -3.09 -69.42 43.32
CA VAL A 249 -2.54 -68.24 42.64
C VAL A 249 -2.44 -68.55 41.15
N VAL A 250 -3.47 -68.17 40.39
CA VAL A 250 -3.46 -68.26 38.93
C VAL A 250 -2.49 -67.19 38.39
N GLY A 251 -1.55 -67.66 37.57
CA GLY A 251 -0.35 -66.95 37.15
C GLY A 251 -0.57 -65.65 36.37
N LEU A 252 0.46 -64.80 36.45
CA LEU A 252 0.65 -63.60 35.65
C LEU A 252 0.64 -63.93 34.15
N PRO A 253 -0.09 -63.18 33.30
CA PRO A 253 0.27 -63.06 31.90
C PRO A 253 1.37 -62.00 31.75
N ALA A 254 2.58 -62.45 31.40
CA ALA A 254 3.61 -61.59 30.86
C ALA A 254 3.16 -61.06 29.49
N LYS A 255 2.81 -59.77 29.41
CA LYS A 255 2.77 -59.05 28.12
C LYS A 255 4.04 -58.21 28.00
N GLY A 256 4.89 -58.64 27.08
CA GLY A 256 6.14 -57.99 26.73
C GLY A 256 5.93 -56.58 26.19
N GLY A 257 6.69 -55.65 26.75
CA GLY A 257 6.99 -54.38 26.10
C GLY A 257 8.03 -54.62 25.01
N THR A 258 7.64 -54.42 23.76
CA THR A 258 8.59 -54.16 22.68
C THR A 258 8.96 -52.69 22.75
N GLY A 259 10.08 -52.39 23.42
CA GLY A 259 10.81 -51.14 23.19
C GLY A 259 11.69 -51.31 21.95
N SER A 260 11.41 -50.59 20.87
CA SER A 260 12.42 -50.34 19.84
C SER A 260 13.27 -49.16 20.30
N ARG A 261 14.49 -49.46 20.77
CA ARG A 261 15.60 -48.49 20.79
C ARG A 261 15.97 -48.15 19.36
N GLY A 262 15.89 -46.88 18.99
CA GLY A 262 16.55 -46.31 17.82
C GLY A 262 17.42 -45.15 18.27
N SER A 263 18.70 -45.40 18.50
CA SER A 263 19.71 -44.34 18.60
C SER A 263 21.05 -44.85 18.06
N SER A 264 21.40 -44.46 16.84
CA SER A 264 22.72 -43.93 16.48
C SER A 264 22.73 -43.58 15.00
N GLY A 265 23.13 -42.34 14.69
CA GLY A 265 23.21 -41.80 13.34
C GLY A 265 24.36 -42.36 12.53
N ALA A 266 24.35 -42.03 11.24
CA ALA A 266 25.50 -42.01 10.35
C ALA A 266 25.24 -41.02 9.21
N GLU A 267 26.32 -40.36 8.81
CA GLU A 267 26.48 -39.27 7.85
C GLU A 267 26.01 -39.59 6.41
N GLY A 268 25.77 -38.55 5.61
CA GLY A 268 26.12 -38.58 4.19
C GLY A 268 25.21 -37.84 3.21
N ARG A 269 25.69 -36.65 2.80
CA ARG A 269 25.30 -35.76 1.67
C ARG A 269 24.18 -34.75 1.87
#